data_AF-A0A9P9IZF1-F1
#
_entry.id   AF-A0A9P9IZF1-F1
#
_cell.length_a   1.000
_cell.length_b   1.000
_cell.length_c   1.000
_cell.angle_alpha   90.00
_cell.angle_beta   90.00
_cell.angle_gamma   90.00
#
_symmetry.space_group_name_H-M   'P 1'
#
loop_
_entity.id
_entity.type
_entity.pdbx_description
1 polymer ?
#
loop_
_entity_poly.entity_id
_entity_poly.type
_entity_poly.pdbx_seq_one_letter_code
_entity_poly.pdbx_strand_id
1 'polypeptide(L)'
;MATSSTPAPSSASISIRKYIYIVGPFPLPPGIPIPYTSQLHISNPLQNTYPPSEPTSTLVLTSPKSTFVDIRILKPLSTTDADLPNTGGPRFRVDWAFAGKSRSYPVCGDWSEGVEDVDAEGKKVVRHAVFVHEVSTRHAVDAGAEDVLPDEGDMYVVGEGLDLEVGKMWNPGLGIWQVYEEMWEDVKVKNVEGVKVAVVLRLETPEARARGIVVRVGQFCQGILRVGEDWVVERWEFERRDVATGTQDGDETEEKVQGGAWKRMVRVGDLFLPCAVTFRSDILVQGGISEYKGAQWVVDELAEWDDDRE
;
A
#
# COMPACT_ATOMS: atom_id res chain seq x y z
N MET A 1 -19.52 -4.11 -27.80
CA MET A 1 -18.04 -4.17 -27.69
C MET A 1 -17.65 -3.15 -26.65
N ALA A 2 -17.35 -3.60 -25.43
CA ALA A 2 -16.94 -2.71 -24.36
C ALA A 2 -15.52 -2.20 -24.67
N THR A 3 -15.40 -0.90 -24.89
CA THR A 3 -14.11 -0.23 -25.01
C THR A 3 -13.41 -0.33 -23.67
N SER A 4 -12.43 -1.21 -23.58
CA SER A 4 -11.45 -1.25 -22.50
C SER A 4 -10.66 0.07 -22.53
N SER A 5 -11.12 1.09 -21.81
CA SER A 5 -10.32 2.27 -21.55
C SER A 5 -9.15 1.86 -20.67
N THR A 6 -7.93 2.02 -21.16
CA THR A 6 -6.73 1.97 -20.32
C THR A 6 -6.94 2.97 -19.16
N PRO A 7 -6.85 2.54 -17.90
CA PRO A 7 -7.07 3.43 -16.77
C PRO A 7 -6.10 4.62 -16.84
N ALA A 8 -6.59 5.81 -16.48
CA ALA A 8 -5.78 7.02 -16.48
C ALA A 8 -4.59 6.85 -15.51
N PRO A 9 -3.38 7.32 -15.88
CA PRO A 9 -2.20 7.25 -15.02
C PRO A 9 -2.37 7.89 -13.64
N SER A 10 -3.34 8.79 -13.48
CA SER A 10 -3.70 9.46 -12.22
C SER A 10 -4.33 8.56 -11.15
N SER A 11 -4.55 7.27 -11.45
CA SER A 11 -5.08 6.28 -10.50
C SER A 11 -4.01 5.60 -9.62
N ALA A 12 -2.73 5.93 -9.81
CA ALA A 12 -1.67 5.47 -8.92
C ALA A 12 -1.78 6.15 -7.53
N SER A 13 -1.61 5.38 -6.45
CA SER A 13 -1.66 5.92 -5.10
C SER A 13 -0.53 5.41 -4.20
N ILE A 14 -0.24 6.21 -3.18
CA ILE A 14 0.65 5.89 -2.07
C ILE A 14 -0.16 6.18 -0.81
N SER A 15 -0.38 5.19 0.04
CA SER A 15 -1.19 5.38 1.25
C SER A 15 -0.41 4.91 2.48
N ILE A 16 -0.46 5.70 3.55
CA ILE A 16 0.14 5.39 4.85
C ILE A 16 -0.98 5.13 5.84
N ARG A 17 -0.89 4.02 6.59
CA ARG A 17 -1.85 3.77 7.66
C ARG A 17 -1.49 4.61 8.89
N LYS A 18 -2.45 5.40 9.35
CA LYS A 18 -2.33 6.31 10.51
C LYS A 18 -2.69 5.65 11.81
N TYR A 19 -3.65 4.73 11.77
CA TYR A 19 -3.96 3.82 12.86
C TYR A 19 -4.72 2.60 12.35
N ILE A 20 -4.70 1.56 13.17
CA ILE A 20 -5.66 0.48 13.16
C ILE A 20 -6.40 0.48 14.51
N TYR A 21 -7.68 0.15 14.47
CA TYR A 21 -8.52 0.02 15.64
C TYR A 21 -9.38 -1.24 15.56
N ILE A 22 -9.20 -2.16 16.51
CA ILE A 22 -10.09 -3.31 16.63
C ILE A 22 -11.36 -2.82 17.35
N VAL A 23 -12.48 -2.77 16.64
CA VAL A 23 -13.74 -2.24 17.16
C VAL A 23 -14.38 -3.23 18.13
N GLY A 24 -14.46 -4.51 17.74
CA GLY A 24 -15.11 -5.53 18.54
C GLY A 24 -15.33 -6.84 17.76
N PRO A 25 -16.03 -7.82 18.36
CA PRO A 25 -16.41 -9.04 17.65
C PRO A 25 -17.38 -8.75 16.51
N PHE A 26 -17.31 -9.52 15.43
CA PHE A 26 -18.28 -9.50 14.35
C PHE A 26 -19.38 -10.56 14.58
N PRO A 27 -20.67 -10.23 14.38
CA PRO A 27 -21.19 -8.90 14.06
C PRO A 27 -21.18 -7.95 15.27
N LEU A 28 -21.10 -6.64 15.01
CA LEU A 28 -21.24 -5.63 16.06
C LEU A 28 -22.66 -5.63 16.65
N PRO A 29 -22.83 -5.22 17.93
CA PRO A 29 -24.16 -4.99 18.50
C PRO A 29 -25.00 -4.01 17.66
N PRO A 30 -26.34 -4.13 17.70
CA PRO A 30 -27.21 -3.15 17.04
C PRO A 30 -27.00 -1.73 17.57
N GLY A 31 -27.07 -0.74 16.68
CA GLY A 31 -26.99 0.69 17.04
C GLY A 31 -25.58 1.22 17.24
N ILE A 32 -24.55 0.43 16.95
CA ILE A 32 -23.16 0.92 16.92
C ILE A 32 -22.96 1.74 15.64
N PRO A 33 -22.50 3.01 15.73
CA PRO A 33 -22.23 3.82 14.55
C PRO A 33 -21.07 3.23 13.76
N ILE A 34 -21.19 3.30 12.43
CA ILE A 34 -20.14 2.93 11.48
C ILE A 34 -19.97 4.10 10.50
N PRO A 35 -18.78 4.71 10.40
CA PRO A 35 -17.57 4.37 11.15
C PRO A 35 -17.66 4.71 12.64
N TYR A 36 -17.00 3.90 13.47
CA TYR A 36 -16.98 3.97 14.92
C TYR A 36 -16.03 5.04 15.44
N THR A 37 -14.79 5.06 14.93
CA THR A 37 -13.72 5.92 15.44
C THR A 37 -13.96 7.41 15.19
N SER A 38 -14.69 7.77 14.14
CA SER A 38 -15.06 9.17 13.84
C SER A 38 -15.92 9.80 14.94
N GLN A 39 -16.71 8.99 15.67
CA GLN A 39 -17.62 9.46 16.72
C GLN A 39 -17.10 9.22 18.14
N LEU A 40 -15.93 8.59 18.32
CA LEU A 40 -15.41 8.19 19.63
C LEU A 40 -15.29 9.33 20.65
N HIS A 41 -15.03 10.55 20.19
CA HIS A 41 -14.92 11.74 21.03
C HIS A 41 -16.28 12.24 21.56
N ILE A 42 -17.38 11.80 20.95
CA ILE A 42 -18.77 12.15 21.31
C ILE A 42 -19.41 10.99 22.07
N SER A 43 -19.24 9.76 21.59
CA SER A 43 -19.89 8.56 22.11
C SER A 43 -18.97 7.33 21.95
N ASN A 44 -18.85 6.55 23.02
CA ASN A 44 -18.10 5.28 23.04
C ASN A 44 -19.04 4.15 23.51
N PRO A 45 -20.01 3.72 22.68
CA PRO A 45 -21.06 2.78 23.12
C PRO A 45 -20.51 1.38 23.41
N LEU A 46 -19.35 1.01 22.86
CA LEU A 46 -18.67 -0.25 23.18
C LEU A 46 -17.80 -0.17 24.44
N GLN A 47 -17.62 1.03 25.00
CA GLN A 47 -16.78 1.28 26.18
C GLN A 47 -15.34 0.75 26.02
N ASN A 48 -14.84 0.73 24.78
CA ASN A 48 -13.47 0.32 24.51
C ASN A 48 -12.50 1.28 25.22
N THR A 49 -11.57 0.74 26.00
CA THR A 49 -10.70 1.52 26.88
C THR A 49 -9.34 1.86 26.28
N TYR A 50 -9.02 1.29 25.11
CA TYR A 50 -7.78 1.57 24.40
C TYR A 50 -8.05 2.57 23.26
N PRO A 51 -7.14 3.52 23.01
CA PRO A 51 -7.23 4.40 21.86
C PRO A 51 -6.82 3.66 20.57
N PRO A 52 -7.19 4.20 19.38
CA PRO A 52 -6.57 3.81 18.13
C PRO A 52 -5.04 3.91 18.19
N SER A 53 -4.36 2.97 17.55
CA SER A 53 -2.89 2.91 17.58
C SER A 53 -2.34 2.46 16.23
N GLU A 54 -1.11 2.84 15.93
CA GLU A 54 -0.39 2.36 14.75
C GLU A 54 0.87 1.63 15.19
N PRO A 55 0.84 0.30 15.35
CA PRO A 55 1.99 -0.47 15.80
C PRO A 55 3.01 -0.71 14.68
N THR A 56 2.71 -0.34 13.43
CA THR A 56 3.54 -0.62 12.27
C THR A 56 3.93 0.64 11.48
N SER A 57 4.97 0.55 10.68
CA SER A 57 5.25 1.45 9.57
C SER A 57 4.65 0.83 8.31
N THR A 58 3.35 1.02 8.13
CA THR A 58 2.60 0.52 6.97
C THR A 58 2.66 1.51 5.83
N LEU A 59 2.95 0.99 4.63
CA LEU A 59 2.93 1.72 3.38
C LEU A 59 2.31 0.82 2.32
N VAL A 60 1.32 1.34 1.61
CA VAL A 60 0.69 0.67 0.47
C VAL A 60 1.02 1.47 -0.78
N LEU A 61 1.47 0.76 -1.82
CA LEU A 61 1.62 1.32 -3.16
C LEU A 61 0.62 0.64 -4.08
N THR A 62 -0.14 1.42 -4.85
CA THR A 62 -1.08 0.91 -5.84
C THR A 62 -0.77 1.51 -7.20
N SER A 63 -0.55 0.65 -8.20
CA SER A 63 -0.33 1.06 -9.59
C SER A 63 -1.63 1.46 -10.30
N PRO A 64 -1.57 2.18 -11.43
CA PRO A 64 -2.76 2.50 -12.23
C PRO A 64 -3.63 1.31 -12.64
N LYS A 65 -3.04 0.13 -12.88
CA LYS A 65 -3.79 -1.12 -13.14
C LYS A 65 -4.16 -1.89 -11.87
N SER A 66 -4.24 -1.19 -10.74
CA SER A 66 -4.67 -1.73 -9.44
C SER A 66 -3.80 -2.90 -8.95
N THR A 67 -2.53 -2.95 -9.34
CA THR A 67 -1.57 -3.85 -8.68
C THR A 67 -1.11 -3.17 -7.41
N PHE A 68 -1.27 -3.82 -6.26
CA PHE A 68 -0.87 -3.25 -4.98
C PHE A 68 0.22 -4.08 -4.28
N VAL A 69 0.95 -3.42 -3.40
CA VAL A 69 1.83 -4.05 -2.41
C VAL A 69 1.67 -3.34 -1.07
N ASP A 70 1.33 -4.11 -0.04
CA ASP A 70 1.20 -3.68 1.36
C ASP A 70 2.32 -4.35 2.17
N ILE A 71 3.14 -3.54 2.82
CA ILE A 71 4.19 -4.01 3.74
C ILE A 71 3.98 -3.34 5.10
N ARG A 72 3.75 -4.15 6.13
CA ARG A 72 3.51 -3.75 7.51
C ARG A 72 4.69 -4.17 8.38
N ILE A 73 5.57 -3.22 8.70
CA ILE A 73 6.74 -3.47 9.55
C ILE A 73 6.44 -3.01 10.96
N LEU A 74 6.55 -3.89 11.95
CA LEU A 74 6.42 -3.51 13.36
C LEU A 74 7.40 -2.39 13.70
N LYS A 75 6.91 -1.35 14.38
CA LYS A 75 7.74 -0.32 15.00
C LYS A 75 8.69 -0.94 16.04
N PRO A 76 9.78 -0.25 16.43
CA PRO A 76 10.67 -0.70 17.50
C PRO A 76 9.91 -1.23 18.71
N LEU A 77 10.22 -2.46 19.15
CA LEU A 77 9.64 -3.06 20.35
C LEU A 77 10.47 -2.71 21.59
N SER A 78 11.74 -2.34 21.39
CA SER A 78 12.66 -1.85 22.40
C SER A 78 13.35 -0.56 21.94
N THR A 79 13.90 0.20 22.88
CA THR A 79 14.70 1.41 22.57
C THR A 79 16.03 1.11 21.89
N THR A 80 16.46 -0.15 21.89
CA THR A 80 17.69 -0.60 21.22
C THR A 80 17.44 -1.11 19.81
N ASP A 81 16.18 -1.30 19.42
CA ASP A 81 15.83 -1.74 18.08
C ASP A 81 16.06 -0.60 17.08
N ALA A 82 16.53 -0.94 15.88
CA ALA A 82 16.48 -0.01 14.77
C ALA A 82 15.01 0.33 14.41
N ASP A 83 14.79 1.57 13.96
CA ASP A 83 13.48 2.06 13.50
C ASP A 83 12.87 1.13 12.47
N LEU A 84 13.64 0.78 11.44
CA LEU A 84 13.26 -0.19 10.41
C LEU A 84 14.40 -1.20 10.18
N PRO A 85 14.11 -2.51 10.08
CA PRO A 85 15.10 -3.53 9.77
C PRO A 85 15.54 -3.42 8.31
N ASN A 86 16.85 -3.29 8.07
CA ASN A 86 17.42 -3.07 6.73
C ASN A 86 18.62 -3.97 6.41
N THR A 87 18.85 -5.00 7.23
CA THR A 87 20.00 -5.91 7.13
C THR A 87 19.58 -7.37 7.03
N GLY A 88 18.35 -7.64 6.54
CA GLY A 88 17.83 -9.00 6.31
C GLY A 88 17.00 -9.57 7.46
N GLY A 89 16.85 -8.87 8.58
CA GLY A 89 16.08 -9.37 9.70
C GLY A 89 15.97 -8.40 10.88
N PRO A 90 15.29 -8.82 11.96
CA PRO A 90 14.71 -10.15 12.14
C PRO A 90 13.32 -10.33 11.48
N ARG A 91 12.97 -11.57 11.09
CA ARG A 91 11.72 -11.90 10.37
C ARG A 91 10.45 -11.52 11.13
N PHE A 92 10.46 -11.62 12.46
CA PHE A 92 9.31 -11.26 13.30
C PHE A 92 8.93 -9.78 13.24
N ARG A 93 9.79 -8.90 12.70
CA ARG A 93 9.46 -7.48 12.50
C ARG A 93 8.51 -7.24 11.33
N VAL A 94 8.24 -8.24 10.48
CA VAL A 94 7.18 -8.17 9.48
C VAL A 94 5.90 -8.69 10.12
N ASP A 95 4.96 -7.80 10.41
CA ASP A 95 3.64 -8.20 10.92
C ASP A 95 2.86 -8.92 9.81
N TRP A 96 2.82 -8.29 8.65
CA TRP A 96 2.27 -8.84 7.43
C TRP A 96 2.84 -8.12 6.21
N ALA A 97 2.99 -8.84 5.11
CA ALA A 97 3.27 -8.25 3.82
C ALA A 97 2.64 -9.11 2.74
N PHE A 98 2.01 -8.46 1.77
CA PHE A 98 1.28 -9.09 0.70
C PHE A 98 1.14 -8.16 -0.50
N ALA A 99 0.90 -8.74 -1.67
CA ALA A 99 0.72 -8.01 -2.92
C ALA A 99 -0.23 -8.77 -3.83
N GLY A 100 -0.89 -8.04 -4.74
CA GLY A 100 -1.81 -8.63 -5.68
C GLY A 100 -2.64 -7.59 -6.41
N LYS A 101 -3.95 -7.85 -6.58
CA LYS A 101 -4.87 -7.00 -7.32
C LYS A 101 -5.97 -6.44 -6.43
N SER A 102 -6.20 -5.14 -6.52
CA SER A 102 -7.33 -4.48 -5.88
C SER A 102 -8.46 -4.19 -6.89
N ARG A 103 -9.68 -4.12 -6.38
CA ARG A 103 -10.85 -3.63 -7.11
C ARG A 103 -11.76 -2.91 -6.14
N SER A 104 -12.42 -1.86 -6.60
CA SER A 104 -13.36 -1.09 -5.79
C SER A 104 -14.63 -0.81 -6.57
N TYR A 105 -15.78 -0.81 -5.91
CA TYR A 105 -17.05 -0.43 -6.52
C TYR A 105 -17.89 0.41 -5.56
N PRO A 106 -18.70 1.36 -6.07
CA PRO A 106 -19.54 2.20 -5.23
C PRO A 106 -20.68 1.38 -4.61
N VAL A 107 -21.00 1.70 -3.36
CA VAL A 107 -22.13 1.16 -2.61
C VAL A 107 -22.97 2.32 -2.09
N CYS A 108 -24.19 2.44 -2.61
CA CYS A 108 -25.15 3.46 -2.19
C CYS A 108 -25.97 2.93 -1.00
N GLY A 109 -26.07 3.70 0.08
CA GLY A 109 -26.77 3.29 1.30
C GLY A 109 -27.27 4.47 2.11
N ASP A 110 -28.06 4.19 3.15
CA ASP A 110 -28.47 5.18 4.15
C ASP A 110 -27.36 5.30 5.20
N TRP A 111 -26.22 5.84 4.78
CA TRP A 111 -25.01 5.95 5.60
C TRP A 111 -25.14 7.08 6.64
N SER A 112 -24.45 6.93 7.77
CA SER A 112 -24.46 7.92 8.87
C SER A 112 -23.87 9.28 8.45
N GLU A 113 -23.93 10.26 9.35
CA GLU A 113 -23.10 11.47 9.23
C GLU A 113 -21.61 11.10 9.17
N GLY A 114 -20.84 11.80 8.33
CA GLY A 114 -19.39 11.57 8.16
C GLY A 114 -18.94 11.03 6.79
N VAL A 115 -19.85 10.69 5.87
CA VAL A 115 -19.53 10.39 4.46
C VAL A 115 -19.58 11.67 3.64
N GLU A 116 -18.46 12.03 3.00
CA GLU A 116 -18.37 13.22 2.13
C GLU A 116 -18.79 12.94 0.68
N ASP A 117 -18.51 11.74 0.16
CA ASP A 117 -18.78 11.36 -1.22
C ASP A 117 -20.28 11.20 -1.51
N VAL A 118 -20.71 11.68 -2.68
CA VAL A 118 -22.08 11.53 -3.18
C VAL A 118 -22.11 11.04 -4.64
N ASP A 119 -23.14 10.28 -5.01
CA ASP A 119 -23.39 9.88 -6.40
C ASP A 119 -23.96 11.04 -7.23
N ALA A 120 -24.23 10.78 -8.52
CA ALA A 120 -24.79 11.74 -9.45
C ALA A 120 -26.17 12.26 -9.01
N GLU A 121 -26.88 11.50 -8.16
CA GLU A 121 -28.17 11.84 -7.59
C GLU A 121 -28.07 12.54 -6.21
N GLY A 122 -26.84 12.77 -5.71
CA GLY A 122 -26.57 13.44 -4.44
C GLY A 122 -26.73 12.54 -3.21
N LYS A 123 -26.83 11.22 -3.38
CA LYS A 123 -26.88 10.26 -2.27
C LYS A 123 -25.47 9.90 -1.84
N LYS A 124 -25.26 9.76 -0.52
CA LYS A 124 -23.97 9.34 0.05
C LYS A 124 -23.50 8.01 -0.52
N VAL A 125 -22.24 7.96 -0.93
CA VAL A 125 -21.58 6.77 -1.48
C VAL A 125 -20.38 6.39 -0.63
N VAL A 126 -20.23 5.10 -0.41
CA VAL A 126 -19.05 4.48 0.18
C VAL A 126 -18.47 3.53 -0.87
N ARG A 127 -17.15 3.33 -0.91
CA ARG A 127 -16.54 2.41 -1.89
C ARG A 127 -16.21 1.11 -1.20
N HIS A 128 -16.76 0.00 -1.68
CA HIS A 128 -16.34 -1.32 -1.21
C HIS A 128 -15.09 -1.75 -1.97
N ALA A 129 -14.00 -1.98 -1.24
CA ALA A 129 -12.71 -2.40 -1.75
C ALA A 129 -12.46 -3.90 -1.48
N VAL A 130 -11.90 -4.59 -2.46
CA VAL A 130 -11.49 -5.99 -2.35
C VAL A 130 -10.04 -6.13 -2.81
N PHE A 131 -9.21 -6.75 -1.98
CA PHE A 131 -7.79 -6.98 -2.21
C PHE A 131 -7.53 -8.47 -2.33
N VAL A 132 -7.25 -8.92 -3.55
CA VAL A 132 -6.92 -10.32 -3.84
C VAL A 132 -5.42 -10.50 -3.73
N HIS A 133 -4.99 -11.34 -2.78
CA HIS A 133 -3.58 -11.61 -2.52
C HIS A 133 -3.04 -12.63 -3.52
N GLU A 134 -2.02 -12.25 -4.26
CA GLU A 134 -1.31 -13.15 -5.16
C GLU A 134 -0.06 -13.72 -4.49
N VAL A 135 0.61 -12.93 -3.65
CA VAL A 135 1.77 -13.34 -2.84
C VAL A 135 1.64 -12.78 -1.42
N SER A 136 2.02 -13.59 -0.42
CA SER A 136 1.95 -13.21 0.99
C SER A 136 3.06 -13.86 1.82
N THR A 137 3.44 -13.19 2.90
CA THR A 137 4.33 -13.76 3.93
C THR A 137 3.62 -14.81 4.80
N ARG A 138 2.28 -14.77 4.89
CA ARG A 138 1.48 -15.67 5.73
C ARG A 138 0.96 -16.93 5.01
N HIS A 139 0.88 -16.88 3.68
CA HIS A 139 0.33 -17.98 2.88
C HIS A 139 1.42 -18.57 1.97
N ALA A 140 1.34 -19.88 1.71
CA ALA A 140 2.21 -20.54 0.75
C ALA A 140 1.93 -20.05 -0.68
N VAL A 141 2.91 -20.19 -1.58
CA VAL A 141 2.77 -19.75 -2.99
C VAL A 141 1.65 -20.51 -3.71
N ASP A 142 1.44 -21.77 -3.33
CA ASP A 142 0.47 -22.71 -3.86
C ASP A 142 -0.83 -22.78 -3.03
N ALA A 143 -1.02 -21.87 -2.06
CA ALA A 143 -2.27 -21.78 -1.32
C ALA A 143 -3.45 -21.47 -2.26
N GLY A 144 -4.55 -22.21 -2.10
CA GLY A 144 -5.74 -22.01 -2.91
C GLY A 144 -6.50 -20.74 -2.55
N ALA A 145 -7.42 -20.31 -3.41
CA ALA A 145 -8.30 -19.18 -3.12
C ALA A 145 -9.18 -19.40 -1.87
N GLU A 146 -9.41 -20.66 -1.48
CA GLU A 146 -10.11 -21.02 -0.25
C GLU A 146 -9.25 -20.81 1.01
N ASP A 147 -7.92 -20.91 0.87
CA ASP A 147 -6.94 -20.74 1.95
C ASP A 147 -6.52 -19.26 2.13
N VAL A 148 -6.75 -18.45 1.09
CA VAL A 148 -6.39 -17.03 1.03
C VAL A 148 -7.64 -16.22 0.74
N LEU A 149 -8.44 -15.99 1.77
CA LEU A 149 -9.60 -15.12 1.66
C LEU A 149 -9.14 -13.71 1.27
N PRO A 150 -9.83 -13.04 0.32
CA PRO A 150 -9.58 -11.64 0.03
C PRO A 150 -9.74 -10.79 1.28
N ASP A 151 -8.91 -9.76 1.39
CA ASP A 151 -9.18 -8.68 2.34
C ASP A 151 -10.25 -7.76 1.73
N GLU A 152 -11.22 -7.34 2.53
CA GLU A 152 -12.35 -6.53 2.06
C GLU A 152 -12.79 -5.53 3.13
N GLY A 153 -13.11 -4.32 2.66
CA GLY A 153 -13.50 -3.22 3.53
C GLY A 153 -14.30 -2.16 2.79
N ASP A 154 -15.13 -1.45 3.54
CA ASP A 154 -15.86 -0.29 3.07
C ASP A 154 -15.04 0.97 3.36
N MET A 155 -14.74 1.76 2.33
CA MET A 155 -13.89 2.95 2.38
C MET A 155 -14.75 4.21 2.50
N TYR A 156 -14.58 4.93 3.61
CA TYR A 156 -15.29 6.18 3.92
C TYR A 156 -14.32 7.35 3.76
N VAL A 157 -14.58 8.25 2.81
CA VAL A 157 -13.86 9.52 2.71
C VAL A 157 -14.30 10.40 3.88
N VAL A 158 -13.35 10.74 4.76
CA VAL A 158 -13.57 11.52 5.99
C VAL A 158 -12.82 12.85 6.01
N GLY A 159 -12.11 13.15 4.92
CA GLY A 159 -11.43 14.43 4.68
C GLY A 159 -10.51 14.34 3.46
N GLU A 160 -9.90 15.47 3.10
CA GLU A 160 -8.98 15.53 1.95
C GLU A 160 -7.79 14.57 2.14
N GLY A 161 -7.70 13.56 1.26
CA GLY A 161 -6.66 12.53 1.31
C GLY A 161 -6.75 11.61 2.53
N LEU A 162 -7.91 11.53 3.18
CA LEU A 162 -8.16 10.68 4.35
C LEU A 162 -9.31 9.72 4.09
N ASP A 163 -9.00 8.44 4.14
CA ASP A 163 -9.97 7.35 4.00
C ASP A 163 -9.99 6.49 5.26
N LEU A 164 -11.18 6.25 5.81
CA LEU A 164 -11.39 5.31 6.89
C LEU A 164 -11.96 4.01 6.32
N GLU A 165 -11.16 2.95 6.34
CA GLU A 165 -11.58 1.62 5.96
C GLU A 165 -12.27 0.93 7.14
N VAL A 166 -13.44 0.34 6.92
CA VAL A 166 -14.12 -0.53 7.87
C VAL A 166 -14.21 -1.93 7.28
N GLY A 167 -13.56 -2.89 7.92
CA GLY A 167 -13.52 -4.27 7.45
C GLY A 167 -13.71 -5.28 8.57
N LYS A 168 -13.54 -6.56 8.24
CA LYS A 168 -13.58 -7.66 9.21
C LYS A 168 -12.41 -8.61 8.97
N MET A 169 -11.80 -9.08 10.05
CA MET A 169 -10.70 -10.03 9.98
C MET A 169 -10.93 -11.22 10.93
N TRP A 170 -10.39 -12.37 10.57
CA TRP A 170 -10.32 -13.51 11.47
C TRP A 170 -9.17 -13.32 12.46
N ASN A 171 -9.46 -13.34 13.76
CA ASN A 171 -8.43 -13.34 14.79
C ASN A 171 -8.14 -14.80 15.22
N PRO A 172 -7.00 -15.38 14.82
CA PRO A 172 -6.69 -16.78 15.15
C PRO A 172 -6.39 -16.99 16.64
N GLY A 173 -5.92 -15.97 17.36
CA GLY A 173 -5.65 -16.06 18.80
C GLY A 173 -6.93 -16.12 19.65
N LEU A 174 -8.00 -15.49 19.16
CA LEU A 174 -9.32 -15.49 19.82
C LEU A 174 -10.30 -16.49 19.20
N GLY A 175 -10.03 -17.00 17.99
CA GLY A 175 -10.93 -17.89 17.26
C GLY A 175 -12.25 -17.23 16.86
N ILE A 176 -12.25 -15.92 16.60
CA ILE A 176 -13.45 -15.14 16.25
C ILE A 176 -13.17 -14.16 15.11
N TRP A 177 -14.23 -13.81 14.37
CA TRP A 177 -14.21 -12.65 13.48
C TRP A 177 -14.30 -11.36 14.28
N GLN A 178 -13.53 -10.35 13.89
CA GLN A 178 -13.54 -9.03 14.50
C GLN A 178 -13.73 -7.95 13.44
N VAL A 179 -14.44 -6.89 13.80
CA VAL A 179 -14.49 -5.67 13.00
C VAL A 179 -13.26 -4.82 13.32
N TYR A 180 -12.64 -4.30 12.28
CA TYR A 180 -11.53 -3.37 12.39
C TYR A 180 -11.85 -2.08 11.65
N GLU A 181 -11.14 -1.01 12.04
CA GLU A 181 -11.05 0.22 11.27
C GLU A 181 -9.58 0.57 11.02
N GLU A 182 -9.25 0.96 9.79
CA GLU A 182 -7.93 1.42 9.39
C GLU A 182 -8.05 2.83 8.80
N MET A 183 -7.35 3.81 9.38
CA MET A 183 -7.30 5.16 8.82
C MET A 183 -6.11 5.26 7.89
N TRP A 184 -6.37 5.65 6.66
CA TRP A 184 -5.41 5.80 5.59
C TRP A 184 -5.23 7.28 5.25
N GLU A 185 -3.98 7.69 5.09
CA GLU A 185 -3.61 9.01 4.57
C GLU A 185 -2.89 8.84 3.23
N ASP A 186 -3.39 9.52 2.21
CA ASP A 186 -2.80 9.56 0.89
C ASP A 186 -1.59 10.49 0.86
N VAL A 187 -0.52 9.98 0.26
CA VAL A 187 0.73 10.70 0.06
C VAL A 187 0.84 11.10 -1.39
N LYS A 188 1.01 12.39 -1.64
CA LYS A 188 1.20 12.92 -2.99
C LYS A 188 2.36 12.21 -3.70
N VAL A 189 2.09 11.68 -4.89
CA VAL A 189 3.11 11.12 -5.78
C VAL A 189 4.02 12.24 -6.27
N LYS A 190 5.33 12.09 -6.04
CA LYS A 190 6.36 13.07 -6.44
C LYS A 190 7.06 12.62 -7.73
N ASN A 191 7.43 13.61 -8.55
CA ASN A 191 8.34 13.43 -9.66
C ASN A 191 9.70 12.91 -9.16
N VAL A 192 10.25 11.90 -9.83
CA VAL A 192 11.63 11.46 -9.66
C VAL A 192 12.31 11.64 -11.01
N GLU A 193 13.36 12.45 -11.06
CA GLU A 193 14.10 12.75 -12.30
C GLU A 193 13.22 13.33 -13.43
N GLY A 194 12.22 14.14 -13.05
CA GLY A 194 11.41 14.92 -13.99
C GLY A 194 10.12 14.25 -14.47
N VAL A 195 9.77 13.05 -13.99
CA VAL A 195 8.54 12.36 -14.37
C VAL A 195 7.90 11.61 -13.20
N LYS A 196 6.57 11.51 -13.16
CA LYS A 196 5.87 10.55 -12.29
C LYS A 196 5.80 9.23 -13.01
N VAL A 197 6.20 8.18 -12.33
CA VAL A 197 6.28 6.84 -12.92
C VAL A 197 5.70 5.80 -11.98
N ALA A 198 4.97 4.85 -12.56
CA ALA A 198 4.56 3.63 -11.90
C ALA A 198 5.13 2.44 -12.67
N VAL A 199 5.76 1.51 -11.96
CA VAL A 199 6.37 0.31 -12.54
C VAL A 199 5.94 -0.90 -11.73
N VAL A 200 5.53 -1.96 -12.42
CA VAL A 200 5.27 -3.26 -11.79
C VAL A 200 6.20 -4.30 -12.41
N LEU A 201 6.98 -4.98 -11.57
CA LEU A 201 7.70 -6.20 -11.95
C LEU A 201 6.99 -7.41 -11.36
N ARG A 202 6.85 -8.47 -12.16
CA ARG A 202 6.28 -9.75 -11.72
C ARG A 202 7.23 -10.90 -11.99
N LEU A 203 7.29 -11.81 -11.03
CA LEU A 203 7.88 -13.14 -11.21
C LEU A 203 6.81 -14.18 -10.88
N GLU A 204 6.65 -15.14 -11.79
CA GLU A 204 5.77 -16.29 -11.63
C GLU A 204 6.55 -17.52 -12.12
N THR A 205 6.87 -18.44 -11.22
CA THR A 205 7.55 -19.69 -11.56
C THR A 205 6.96 -20.82 -10.73
N PRO A 206 5.80 -21.39 -11.15
CA PRO A 206 5.07 -22.40 -10.39
C PRO A 206 5.91 -23.64 -10.08
N GLU A 207 6.77 -24.05 -11.03
CA GLU A 207 7.65 -25.23 -10.88
C GLU A 207 8.67 -25.05 -9.75
N ALA A 208 9.06 -23.81 -9.48
CA ALA A 208 9.96 -23.44 -8.38
C ALA A 208 9.21 -23.01 -7.11
N ARG A 209 7.87 -23.08 -7.10
CA ARG A 209 7.00 -22.51 -6.05
C ARG A 209 7.42 -21.08 -5.72
N ALA A 210 7.65 -20.26 -6.77
CA ALA A 210 8.15 -18.90 -6.65
C ALA A 210 7.18 -17.90 -7.25
N ARG A 211 6.86 -16.85 -6.48
CA ARG A 211 6.04 -15.73 -6.91
C ARG A 211 6.50 -14.44 -6.26
N GLY A 212 6.60 -13.37 -7.04
CA GLY A 212 7.03 -12.08 -6.54
C GLY A 212 6.44 -10.91 -7.30
N ILE A 213 6.24 -9.80 -6.59
CA ILE A 213 5.72 -8.55 -7.12
C ILE A 213 6.58 -7.41 -6.56
N VAL A 214 7.03 -6.54 -7.46
CA VAL A 214 7.65 -5.24 -7.11
C VAL A 214 6.78 -4.14 -7.70
N VAL A 215 6.44 -3.14 -6.90
CA VAL A 215 5.71 -1.95 -7.34
C VAL A 215 6.53 -0.72 -6.98
N ARG A 216 6.77 0.14 -7.97
CA ARG A 216 7.25 1.51 -7.79
C ARG A 216 6.11 2.46 -8.11
N VAL A 217 5.91 3.48 -7.27
CA VAL A 217 5.06 4.64 -7.54
C VAL A 217 5.82 5.89 -7.12
N GLY A 218 6.20 6.71 -8.10
CA GLY A 218 6.98 7.93 -7.90
C GLY A 218 8.25 7.68 -7.10
N GLN A 219 8.28 8.27 -5.89
CA GLN A 219 9.38 8.26 -4.94
C GLN A 219 9.49 7.01 -4.06
N PHE A 220 8.55 6.07 -4.14
CA PHE A 220 8.58 4.84 -3.36
C PHE A 220 8.64 3.60 -4.24
N CYS A 221 9.31 2.57 -3.74
CA CYS A 221 9.32 1.23 -4.32
C CYS A 221 9.24 0.18 -3.22
N GLN A 222 8.37 -0.79 -3.39
CA GLN A 222 8.20 -1.91 -2.47
C GLN A 222 8.20 -3.22 -3.26
N GLY A 223 8.72 -4.28 -2.65
CA GLY A 223 8.76 -5.59 -3.26
C GLY A 223 8.57 -6.70 -2.25
N ILE A 224 7.92 -7.77 -2.69
CA ILE A 224 7.79 -9.04 -1.97
C ILE A 224 8.10 -10.18 -2.95
N LEU A 225 8.88 -11.15 -2.49
CA LEU A 225 9.13 -12.41 -3.20
C LEU A 225 9.01 -13.55 -2.20
N ARG A 226 8.31 -14.60 -2.60
CA ARG A 226 8.27 -15.88 -1.89
C ARG A 226 8.78 -16.99 -2.79
N VAL A 227 9.61 -17.88 -2.25
CA VAL A 227 10.13 -19.10 -2.89
C VAL A 227 10.02 -20.24 -1.88
N GLY A 228 9.07 -21.15 -2.10
CA GLY A 228 8.72 -22.18 -1.13
C GLY A 228 8.30 -21.57 0.23
N GLU A 229 9.08 -21.84 1.28
CA GLU A 229 8.85 -21.31 2.63
C GLU A 229 9.61 -20.01 2.94
N ASP A 230 10.60 -19.66 2.11
CA ASP A 230 11.37 -18.45 2.28
C ASP A 230 10.68 -17.27 1.59
N TRP A 231 10.83 -16.10 2.18
CA TRP A 231 10.39 -14.84 1.61
C TRP A 231 11.36 -13.72 1.91
N VAL A 232 11.26 -12.66 1.10
CA VAL A 232 11.95 -11.38 1.29
C VAL A 232 10.97 -10.24 1.02
N VAL A 233 11.13 -9.15 1.76
CA VAL A 233 10.46 -7.87 1.50
C VAL A 233 11.48 -6.74 1.47
N GLU A 234 11.26 -5.76 0.61
CA GLU A 234 12.03 -4.52 0.55
C GLU A 234 11.13 -3.29 0.43
N ARG A 235 11.59 -2.19 1.03
CA ARG A 235 11.03 -0.84 0.84
C ARG A 235 12.18 0.12 0.53
N TRP A 236 11.98 0.96 -0.47
CA TRP A 236 12.92 1.98 -0.93
C TRP A 236 12.20 3.32 -1.05
N GLU A 237 12.95 4.38 -0.76
CA GLU A 237 12.51 5.76 -0.93
C GLU A 237 13.58 6.56 -1.69
N PHE A 238 13.13 7.45 -2.57
CA PHE A 238 14.00 8.39 -3.25
C PHE A 238 14.18 9.66 -2.41
N GLU A 239 15.39 9.88 -1.91
CA GLU A 239 15.76 11.09 -1.19
C GLU A 239 16.26 12.13 -2.20
N ARG A 240 15.50 13.22 -2.40
CA ARG A 240 15.96 14.38 -3.17
C ARG A 240 17.11 15.06 -2.44
N ARG A 241 18.09 15.56 -3.21
CA ARG A 241 19.11 16.46 -2.70
C ARG A 241 18.83 17.84 -3.26
N ASP A 242 18.29 18.70 -2.40
CA ASP A 242 18.15 20.11 -2.71
C ASP A 242 19.48 20.80 -2.46
N VAL A 243 19.89 21.67 -3.39
CA VAL A 243 21.02 22.55 -3.18
C VAL A 243 20.46 23.88 -2.73
N ALA A 244 20.85 24.32 -1.54
CA ALA A 244 20.62 25.70 -1.13
C ALA A 244 21.40 26.63 -2.06
N THR A 245 20.77 27.11 -3.13
CA THR A 245 21.30 28.22 -3.90
C THR A 245 20.97 29.50 -3.14
N GLY A 246 21.81 29.82 -2.17
CA GLY A 246 21.86 31.16 -1.61
C GLY A 246 22.43 32.11 -2.65
N THR A 247 21.58 32.91 -3.27
CA THR A 247 21.99 34.20 -3.83
C THR A 247 21.09 35.27 -3.21
N GLN A 248 21.70 36.11 -2.37
CA GLN A 248 21.15 37.43 -2.04
C GLN A 248 20.97 38.17 -3.36
N ASP A 249 19.73 38.28 -3.83
CA ASP A 249 19.16 39.49 -4.41
C ASP A 249 17.73 39.18 -4.85
N GLY A 250 16.79 39.41 -3.94
CA GLY A 250 15.43 39.91 -4.20
C GLY A 250 14.47 39.18 -5.13
N ASP A 251 14.86 38.12 -5.83
CA ASP A 251 14.02 37.39 -6.78
C ASP A 251 13.75 35.97 -6.29
N GLU A 252 12.51 35.54 -6.47
CA GLU A 252 11.95 34.29 -5.97
C GLU A 252 12.85 33.10 -6.34
N THR A 253 13.37 32.40 -5.32
CA THR A 253 14.23 31.24 -5.51
C THR A 253 13.42 30.07 -6.07
N GLU A 254 13.52 29.84 -7.38
CA GLU A 254 13.19 28.54 -7.97
C GLU A 254 14.17 27.48 -7.43
N GLU A 255 13.68 26.56 -6.59
CA GLU A 255 14.45 25.41 -6.13
C GLU A 255 14.86 24.53 -7.33
N LYS A 256 16.10 24.68 -7.80
CA LYS A 256 16.67 23.78 -8.81
C LYS A 256 17.12 22.48 -8.16
N VAL A 257 16.33 21.41 -8.32
CA VAL A 257 16.67 20.04 -7.88
C VAL A 257 17.88 19.55 -8.68
N GLN A 258 19.03 19.32 -8.02
CA GLN A 258 20.27 18.85 -8.68
C GLN A 258 20.42 17.31 -8.67
N GLY A 259 19.47 16.58 -8.09
CA GLY A 259 19.43 15.11 -8.15
C GLY A 259 18.87 14.47 -6.88
N GLY A 260 19.14 13.19 -6.69
CA GLY A 260 18.75 12.44 -5.50
C GLY A 260 19.38 11.06 -5.47
N ALA A 261 19.01 10.23 -4.49
CA ALA A 261 19.44 8.85 -4.43
C ALA A 261 18.33 7.96 -3.85
N TRP A 262 18.24 6.74 -4.38
CA TRP A 262 17.41 5.70 -3.79
C TRP A 262 18.08 5.14 -2.55
N LYS A 263 17.34 5.13 -1.45
CA LYS A 263 17.76 4.56 -0.17
C LYS A 263 16.84 3.41 0.19
N ARG A 264 17.43 2.26 0.51
CA ARG A 264 16.68 1.14 1.06
C ARG A 264 16.33 1.46 2.50
N MET A 265 15.04 1.44 2.81
CA MET A 265 14.49 1.72 4.13
C MET A 265 14.20 0.43 4.89
N VAL A 266 13.74 -0.61 4.19
CA VAL A 266 13.43 -1.92 4.77
C VAL A 266 14.07 -3.01 3.93
N ARG A 267 14.65 -4.00 4.62
CA ARG A 267 14.99 -5.31 4.08
C ARG A 267 14.90 -6.38 5.15
N VAL A 268 14.01 -7.34 4.93
CA VAL A 268 13.86 -8.54 5.75
C VAL A 268 13.81 -9.75 4.84
N GLY A 269 14.65 -10.75 5.09
CA GLY A 269 14.87 -11.91 4.23
C GLY A 269 16.14 -11.83 3.38
N ASP A 270 16.57 -13.00 2.89
CA ASP A 270 17.87 -13.16 2.21
C ASP A 270 17.75 -13.35 0.69
N LEU A 271 16.54 -13.55 0.17
CA LEU A 271 16.31 -13.66 -1.27
C LEU A 271 16.59 -12.31 -1.98
N PHE A 272 16.75 -12.38 -3.30
CA PHE A 272 17.04 -11.21 -4.14
C PHE A 272 15.74 -10.61 -4.70
N LEU A 273 15.57 -9.29 -4.57
CA LEU A 273 14.52 -8.51 -5.21
C LEU A 273 15.14 -7.51 -6.18
N PRO A 274 14.67 -7.43 -7.44
CA PRO A 274 15.21 -6.51 -8.44
C PRO A 274 14.60 -5.10 -8.33
N CYS A 275 14.39 -4.57 -7.12
CA CYS A 275 13.82 -3.23 -6.91
C CYS A 275 14.57 -2.15 -7.69
N ALA A 276 15.90 -2.25 -7.74
CA ALA A 276 16.76 -1.29 -8.45
C ALA A 276 16.52 -1.22 -9.96
N VAL A 277 15.95 -2.25 -10.57
CA VAL A 277 15.57 -2.24 -11.99
C VAL A 277 14.47 -1.20 -12.23
N THR A 278 13.54 -1.05 -11.28
CA THR A 278 12.47 -0.06 -11.37
C THR A 278 12.97 1.39 -11.34
N PHE A 279 14.22 1.63 -10.94
CA PHE A 279 14.80 2.98 -10.84
C PHE A 279 15.36 3.49 -12.16
N ARG A 280 15.55 2.60 -13.14
CA ARG A 280 16.26 2.85 -14.39
C ARG A 280 15.28 3.14 -15.53
N SER A 281 14.65 4.32 -15.49
CA SER A 281 13.68 4.75 -16.51
C SER A 281 14.26 4.73 -17.93
N ASP A 282 15.58 4.90 -18.07
CA ASP A 282 16.31 4.88 -19.34
C ASP A 282 16.25 3.55 -20.11
N ILE A 283 15.98 2.44 -19.42
CA ILE A 283 16.00 1.09 -20.01
C ILE A 283 14.72 0.28 -19.76
N LEU A 284 13.76 0.82 -19.00
CA LEU A 284 12.51 0.15 -18.72
C LEU A 284 11.61 0.16 -19.94
N VAL A 285 11.11 -1.02 -20.31
CA VAL A 285 10.11 -1.19 -21.37
C VAL A 285 9.10 -2.22 -20.88
N GLN A 286 7.81 -1.94 -21.05
CA GLN A 286 6.76 -2.90 -20.72
C GLN A 286 6.96 -4.21 -21.52
N GLY A 287 6.86 -5.35 -20.86
CA GLY A 287 7.20 -6.68 -21.40
C GLY A 287 8.71 -7.00 -21.39
N GLY A 288 9.57 -6.05 -21.00
CA GLY A 288 10.99 -6.28 -20.80
C GLY A 288 11.25 -7.27 -19.67
N ILE A 289 12.36 -8.01 -19.78
CA ILE A 289 12.74 -9.06 -18.84
C ILE A 289 14.02 -8.64 -18.10
N SER A 290 13.99 -8.73 -16.78
CA SER A 290 15.17 -8.69 -15.92
C SER A 290 15.46 -10.08 -15.38
N GLU A 291 16.61 -10.63 -15.71
CA GLU A 291 17.01 -11.96 -15.27
C GLU A 291 18.17 -11.88 -14.27
N TYR A 292 18.04 -12.60 -13.16
CA TYR A 292 19.13 -12.78 -12.19
C TYR A 292 19.13 -14.21 -11.65
N LYS A 293 20.24 -14.92 -11.81
CA LYS A 293 20.40 -16.33 -11.37
C LYS A 293 19.23 -17.25 -11.79
N GLY A 294 18.73 -17.06 -13.00
CA GLY A 294 17.61 -17.84 -13.56
C GLY A 294 16.22 -17.40 -13.11
N ALA A 295 16.10 -16.43 -12.20
CA ALA A 295 14.82 -15.80 -11.86
C ALA A 295 14.51 -14.70 -12.88
N GLN A 296 13.44 -14.88 -13.65
CA GLN A 296 12.98 -13.93 -14.66
C GLN A 296 11.85 -13.06 -14.12
N TRP A 297 12.07 -11.75 -14.13
CA TRP A 297 11.10 -10.74 -13.77
C TRP A 297 10.66 -9.97 -15.00
N VAL A 298 9.35 -9.88 -15.21
CA VAL A 298 8.76 -9.17 -16.35
C VAL A 298 8.27 -7.79 -15.89
N VAL A 299 8.55 -6.75 -16.68
CA VAL A 299 7.92 -5.43 -16.54
C VAL A 299 6.46 -5.53 -16.99
N ASP A 300 5.56 -5.86 -16.06
CA ASP A 300 4.13 -6.05 -16.32
C ASP A 300 3.40 -4.72 -16.59
N GLU A 301 3.85 -3.66 -15.94
CA GLU A 301 3.27 -2.33 -16.05
C GLU A 301 4.38 -1.27 -16.06
N LEU A 302 4.25 -0.32 -16.97
CA LEU A 302 5.03 0.91 -17.01
C LEU A 302 4.08 2.03 -17.40
N ALA A 303 3.88 2.99 -16.51
CA ALA A 303 3.07 4.17 -16.74
C ALA A 303 3.86 5.42 -16.35
N GLU A 304 3.83 6.42 -17.21
CA GLU A 304 4.45 7.73 -16.98
C GLU A 304 3.40 8.81 -17.14
N TRP A 305 3.45 9.82 -16.27
CA TRP A 305 2.55 10.96 -16.34
C TRP A 305 3.19 12.22 -15.77
N ASP A 306 2.56 13.34 -16.09
CA ASP A 306 2.91 14.66 -15.59
C ASP A 306 1.62 15.34 -15.12
N ASP A 307 1.74 16.27 -14.17
CA ASP A 307 0.57 16.99 -13.64
C ASP A 307 -0.06 17.93 -14.70
N ASP A 308 0.71 18.28 -15.75
CA ASP A 308 0.31 19.24 -16.80
C ASP A 308 -0.22 18.57 -18.08
N ARG A 309 -0.44 17.24 -18.10
CA ARG A 309 -0.98 16.51 -19.26
C ARG A 309 -2.33 15.88 -18.94
N GLU A 310 -3.35 16.71 -18.72
CA GLU A 310 -4.77 16.33 -18.85
C GLU A 310 -5.33 16.66 -20.24
#